data_AF-B8IEW5-F1
#
_entry.id   AF-B8IEW5-F1
#
_cell.length_a   1.000
_cell.length_b   1.000
_cell.length_c   1.000
_cell.angle_alpha   90.00
_cell.angle_beta   90.00
_cell.angle_gamma   90.00
#
_symmetry.space_group_name_H-M   'P 1'
#
loop_
_entity.id
_entity.type
_entity.pdbx_description
1 polymer ?
#
loop_
_entity_poly.entity_id
_entity_poly.type
_entity_poly.pdbx_seq_one_letter_code
_entity_poly.pdbx_strand_id
1 'polypeptide(L)'
;MLFQPPVFETIFRIPAAHRLMIMGSRSRGGPADGVCWFHTEHDAAGQPIARYETYDETDVTGQDRCGWRKYDARGRLVACHEVAMRWSQLVRMASRREAEIALQGPAPSRTAPTRRGPRHLAA
;
A
#
# COMPACT_ATOMS: atom_id res chain seq x y z
N MET A 1 9.87 -12.13 -19.46
CA MET A 1 9.20 -10.85 -19.15
C MET A 1 9.85 -10.29 -17.90
N LEU A 2 10.47 -9.10 -17.96
CA LEU A 2 10.99 -8.44 -16.76
C LEU A 2 9.80 -8.04 -15.88
N PHE A 3 9.82 -8.43 -14.61
CA PHE A 3 8.82 -7.99 -13.64
C PHE A 3 8.88 -6.46 -13.54
N GLN A 4 7.90 -5.77 -14.12
CA GLN A 4 7.78 -4.33 -13.96
C GLN A 4 6.84 -4.07 -12.78
N PRO A 5 7.33 -3.54 -11.66
CA PRO A 5 6.45 -3.13 -10.57
C PRO A 5 5.49 -2.05 -11.07
N PRO A 6 4.33 -1.91 -10.41
CA PRO A 6 3.43 -0.81 -10.72
C PRO A 6 4.07 0.55 -10.43
N VAL A 7 3.50 1.61 -10.98
CA VAL A 7 3.90 2.98 -10.60
C VAL A 7 3.33 3.28 -9.20
N PHE A 8 4.17 3.21 -8.18
CA PHE A 8 3.75 3.29 -6.78
C PHE A 8 3.12 4.63 -6.43
N GLU A 9 3.61 5.74 -6.99
CA GLU A 9 3.04 7.08 -6.82
C GLU A 9 1.58 7.14 -7.26
N THR A 10 1.27 6.46 -8.38
CA THR A 10 -0.09 6.36 -8.93
C THR A 10 -0.98 5.52 -8.03
N ILE A 11 -0.50 4.36 -7.57
CA ILE A 11 -1.28 3.47 -6.70
C ILE A 11 -1.61 4.15 -5.37
N PHE A 12 -0.62 4.83 -4.77
CA PHE A 12 -0.79 5.47 -3.47
C PHE A 12 -1.45 6.86 -3.54
N ARG A 13 -1.70 7.37 -4.75
CA ARG A 13 -2.22 8.72 -5.01
C ARG A 13 -1.38 9.79 -4.30
N ILE A 14 -0.07 9.70 -4.42
CA ILE A 14 0.86 10.64 -3.78
C ILE A 14 0.64 12.04 -4.37
N PRO A 15 0.42 13.08 -3.53
CA PRO A 15 0.32 14.45 -4.01
C PRO A 15 1.58 14.88 -4.76
N ALA A 16 1.44 15.69 -5.82
CA ALA A 16 2.57 16.14 -6.64
C ALA A 16 3.65 16.93 -5.87
N ALA A 17 3.28 17.56 -4.74
CA ALA A 17 4.21 18.27 -3.87
C ALA A 17 4.98 17.35 -2.91
N HIS A 18 4.59 16.08 -2.82
CA HIS A 18 5.22 15.09 -1.95
C HIS A 18 6.21 14.24 -2.75
N ARG A 19 7.14 13.60 -2.02
CA ARG A 19 8.11 12.68 -2.60
C ARG A 19 7.95 11.29 -2.01
N LEU A 20 7.76 10.30 -2.87
CA LEU A 20 7.84 8.89 -2.50
C LEU A 20 9.29 8.40 -2.69
N MET A 21 9.86 7.79 -1.65
CA MET A 21 11.21 7.22 -1.71
C MET A 21 11.16 5.73 -1.41
N ILE A 22 11.80 4.93 -2.25
CA ILE A 22 12.00 3.51 -2.00
C ILE A 22 13.09 3.32 -0.93
N MET A 23 12.75 2.58 0.12
CA MET A 23 13.65 2.29 1.24
C MET A 23 14.34 0.93 1.08
N GLY A 24 13.74 0.04 0.28
CA GLY A 24 14.30 -1.27 -0.04
C GLY A 24 13.22 -2.26 -0.45
N SER A 25 13.64 -3.50 -0.66
CA SER A 25 12.76 -4.62 -0.93
C SER A 25 13.19 -5.86 -0.14
N ARG A 26 12.25 -6.77 0.09
CA ARG A 26 12.48 -8.08 0.68
C ARG A 26 11.80 -9.13 -0.19
N SER A 27 12.60 -10.05 -0.72
CA SER A 27 12.10 -11.22 -1.44
C SER A 27 12.07 -12.44 -0.54
N ARG A 28 11.11 -13.33 -0.76
CA ARG A 28 11.01 -14.66 -0.15
C ARG A 28 10.84 -15.70 -1.24
N GLY A 29 11.36 -16.90 -1.00
CA GLY A 29 11.18 -18.07 -1.86
C GLY A 29 10.81 -19.29 -1.03
N GLY A 30 10.41 -20.37 -1.70
CA GLY A 30 9.89 -21.59 -1.07
C GLY A 30 8.37 -21.66 -1.12
N PRO A 31 7.72 -22.44 -0.23
CA PRO A 31 6.27 -22.64 -0.25
C PRO A 31 5.44 -21.36 -0.12
N ALA A 32 6.01 -20.32 0.49
CA ALA A 32 5.54 -18.95 0.36
C ALA A 32 6.63 -18.13 -0.34
N ASP A 33 6.32 -17.58 -1.49
CA ASP A 33 7.24 -16.77 -2.29
C ASP A 33 6.65 -15.39 -2.55
N GLY A 34 7.50 -14.46 -2.99
CA GLY A 34 7.05 -13.13 -3.33
C GLY A 34 8.03 -12.06 -2.94
N VAL A 35 7.60 -10.83 -3.12
CA VAL A 35 8.41 -9.64 -2.93
C VAL A 35 7.59 -8.57 -2.25
N CYS A 36 8.22 -7.90 -1.29
CA CYS A 36 7.69 -6.75 -0.59
C CYS A 36 8.60 -5.54 -0.82
N TRP A 37 8.03 -4.39 -1.16
CA TRP A 37 8.74 -3.12 -1.28
C TRP A 37 8.33 -2.18 -0.15
N PHE A 38 9.30 -1.43 0.36
CA PHE A 38 9.10 -0.47 1.44
C PHE A 38 9.32 0.93 0.90
N HIS A 39 8.40 1.85 1.19
CA HIS A 39 8.50 3.24 0.78
C HIS A 39 8.23 4.19 1.94
N THR A 40 8.77 5.40 1.82
CA THR A 40 8.48 6.52 2.72
C THR A 40 7.99 7.70 1.89
N GLU A 41 6.84 8.25 2.27
CA GLU A 41 6.31 9.50 1.73
C GLU A 41 6.83 10.67 2.56
N HIS A 42 7.39 11.66 1.89
CA HIS A 42 7.86 12.91 2.47
C HIS A 42 7.01 14.07 1.96
N ASP A 43 6.70 15.03 2.84
CA ASP A 43 6.03 16.26 2.44
C ASP A 43 6.96 17.19 1.64
N ALA A 44 6.46 18.38 1.26
CA ALA A 44 7.21 19.37 0.50
C ALA A 44 8.45 19.92 1.24
N ALA A 45 8.49 19.80 2.57
CA ALA A 45 9.63 20.19 3.40
C ALA A 45 10.65 19.04 3.56
N GLY A 46 10.36 17.86 3.03
CA GLY A 46 11.22 16.68 3.16
C GLY A 46 11.02 15.91 4.48
N GLN A 47 9.97 16.21 5.25
CA GLN A 47 9.67 15.48 6.48
C GLN A 47 8.92 14.18 6.15
N PRO A 48 9.34 13.00 6.69
CA PRO A 48 8.58 11.77 6.51
C PRO A 48 7.22 11.84 7.21
N ILE A 49 6.14 11.61 6.46
CA ILE A 49 4.76 11.69 6.93
C ILE A 49 4.02 10.35 6.91
N ALA A 50 4.46 9.41 6.07
CA ALA A 50 3.88 8.07 5.99
C ALA A 50 4.86 7.03 5.47
N ARG A 51 4.58 5.76 5.77
CA ARG A 51 5.30 4.61 5.24
C ARG A 51 4.35 3.70 4.48
N TYR A 52 4.85 3.07 3.42
CA TYR A 52 4.09 2.15 2.60
C TYR A 52 4.82 0.83 2.47
N GLU A 53 4.05 -0.26 2.49
CA GLU A 53 4.49 -1.59 2.12
C GLU A 53 3.67 -2.03 0.92
N THR A 54 4.30 -2.42 -0.18
CA THR A 54 3.64 -3.10 -1.30
C THR A 54 4.09 -4.54 -1.31
N TYR A 55 3.18 -5.47 -1.57
CA TYR A 55 3.51 -6.89 -1.66
C TYR A 55 2.91 -7.51 -2.92
N ASP A 56 3.62 -8.49 -3.45
CA ASP A 56 3.18 -9.40 -4.49
C ASP A 56 3.69 -10.80 -4.11
N GLU A 57 2.82 -11.67 -3.61
CA GLU A 57 3.21 -12.90 -2.93
C GLU A 57 2.20 -14.03 -3.11
N THR A 58 2.70 -15.26 -3.03
CA THR A 58 1.89 -16.45 -2.74
C THR A 58 2.11 -16.77 -1.26
N ASP A 59 1.03 -16.88 -0.50
CA ASP A 59 1.12 -17.19 0.92
C ASP A 59 1.38 -18.68 1.20
N VAL A 60 1.52 -19.03 2.48
CA VAL A 60 1.81 -20.42 2.90
C VAL A 60 0.70 -21.42 2.56
N THR A 61 -0.50 -20.93 2.24
CA THR A 61 -1.65 -21.74 1.81
C THR A 61 -1.74 -21.87 0.29
N GLY A 62 -0.78 -21.29 -0.44
CA GLY A 62 -0.78 -21.26 -1.89
C GLY A 62 -1.67 -20.18 -2.50
N GLN A 63 -2.18 -19.23 -1.69
CA GLN A 63 -3.05 -18.17 -2.18
C GLN A 63 -2.24 -16.98 -2.70
N ASP A 64 -2.53 -16.59 -3.93
CA ASP A 64 -1.92 -15.45 -4.58
C ASP A 64 -2.56 -14.13 -4.15
N ARG A 65 -1.73 -13.16 -3.81
CA ARG A 65 -2.18 -11.82 -3.46
C ARG A 65 -1.18 -10.74 -3.83
N CYS A 66 -1.69 -9.58 -4.20
CA CYS A 66 -0.92 -8.35 -4.27
C CYS A 66 -1.70 -7.21 -3.64
N GLY A 67 -0.98 -6.23 -3.11
CA GLY A 67 -1.61 -5.15 -2.37
C GLY A 67 -0.63 -4.22 -1.71
N TRP A 68 -1.16 -3.33 -0.87
CA TRP A 68 -0.36 -2.41 -0.10
C TRP A 68 -0.95 -2.07 1.26
N ARG A 69 -0.09 -1.57 2.15
CA ARG A 69 -0.41 -1.06 3.48
C ARG A 69 0.21 0.32 3.64
N LYS A 70 -0.55 1.28 4.17
CA LYS A 70 -0.09 2.62 4.55
C LYS A 70 -0.07 2.73 6.07
N TYR A 71 1.06 3.19 6.59
CA TYR A 71 1.27 3.48 8.00
C TYR A 71 1.50 4.98 8.18
N ASP A 72 0.98 5.54 9.28
CA ASP A 72 1.31 6.91 9.68
C ASP A 72 2.75 7.02 10.20
N ALA A 73 3.20 8.25 10.49
CA ALA A 73 4.53 8.52 11.05
C ALA A 73 4.80 7.82 12.40
N ARG A 74 3.76 7.35 13.11
CA ARG A 74 3.88 6.58 14.36
C ARG A 74 3.90 5.06 14.12
N GLY A 75 3.87 4.63 12.86
CA GLY A 75 3.83 3.22 12.48
C GLY A 75 2.46 2.56 12.63
N ARG A 76 1.38 3.32 12.80
CA ARG A 76 0.02 2.75 12.88
C ARG A 76 -0.54 2.56 11.49
N LEU A 77 -1.14 1.39 11.23
CA LEU A 77 -1.83 1.12 9.97
C LEU A 77 -3.02 2.07 9.82
N VAL A 78 -3.06 2.84 8.73
CA VAL A 78 -4.13 3.81 8.45
C VAL A 78 -4.95 3.46 7.21
N ALA A 79 -4.39 2.69 6.28
CA ALA A 79 -5.11 2.18 5.11
C ALA A 79 -4.42 0.93 4.56
N CYS A 80 -5.18 0.08 3.88
CA CYS A 80 -4.65 -1.04 3.12
C CYS A 80 -5.61 -1.37 1.97
N HIS A 81 -5.07 -2.01 0.93
CA HIS A 81 -5.86 -2.55 -0.15
C HIS A 81 -5.21 -3.82 -0.68
N GLU A 82 -6.03 -4.81 -1.03
CA GLU A 82 -5.58 -6.12 -1.49
C GLU A 82 -6.41 -6.60 -2.67
N VAL A 83 -5.75 -7.29 -3.60
CA VAL A 83 -6.35 -8.00 -4.71
C VAL A 83 -5.92 -9.46 -4.62
N ALA A 84 -6.89 -10.37 -4.70
CA ALA A 84 -6.71 -11.82 -4.57
C ALA A 84 -6.13 -12.46 -5.84
N MET A 85 -5.02 -11.92 -6.34
CA MET A 85 -4.16 -12.51 -7.37
C MET A 85 -2.79 -11.82 -7.38
N ARG A 86 -1.80 -12.41 -8.04
CA ARG A 86 -0.51 -11.77 -8.30
C ARG A 86 -0.64 -10.54 -9.19
N TRP A 87 0.28 -9.59 -9.04
CA TRP A 87 0.40 -8.43 -9.93
C TRP A 87 0.55 -8.86 -11.40
N SER A 88 1.40 -9.86 -11.65
CA SER A 88 1.62 -10.40 -12.99
C SER A 88 0.35 -10.99 -13.61
N GLN A 89 -0.50 -11.62 -12.80
CA GLN A 89 -1.79 -12.14 -13.25
C GLN A 89 -2.79 -11.01 -13.51
N LEU A 90 -2.84 -10.00 -12.64
CA LEU A 90 -3.72 -8.84 -12.80
C LEU A 90 -3.41 -8.09 -14.11
N VAL A 91 -2.13 -7.85 -14.42
CA VAL A 91 -1.68 -7.22 -15.67
C VAL A 91 -1.91 -8.11 -16.90
N ARG A 92 -2.03 -9.43 -16.72
CA ARG A 92 -2.37 -10.34 -17.83
C ARG A 92 -3.86 -10.31 -18.16
N MET A 93 -4.71 -10.10 -17.15
CA MET A 93 -6.17 -10.09 -17.29
C MET A 93 -6.72 -8.72 -17.68
N ALA A 94 -6.00 -7.64 -17.40
CA ALA A 94 -6.40 -6.27 -17.67
C ALA A 94 -5.24 -5.47 -18.27
N SER A 95 -5.51 -4.30 -18.84
CA SER A 95 -4.42 -3.39 -19.21
C SER A 95 -3.63 -2.96 -17.95
N ARG A 96 -2.37 -2.56 -18.12
CA ARG A 96 -1.54 -2.04 -17.00
C ARG A 96 -2.26 -0.94 -16.22
N ARG A 97 -2.93 -0.03 -16.93
CA ARG A 97 -3.65 1.09 -16.32
C ARG A 97 -4.83 0.61 -15.48
N GLU A 98 -5.58 -0.37 -15.95
CA GLU A 98 -6.69 -0.97 -15.19
C GLU A 98 -6.18 -1.74 -13.97
N ALA A 99 -5.05 -2.44 -14.10
CA ALA A 99 -4.39 -3.09 -12.96
C ALA A 99 -3.94 -2.09 -11.90
N GLU A 100 -3.36 -0.95 -12.29
CA GLU A 100 -3.00 0.15 -11.37
C GLU A 100 -4.25 0.74 -10.70
N ILE A 101 -5.34 0.96 -11.43
CA ILE A 101 -6.63 1.41 -10.88
C ILE A 101 -7.18 0.41 -9.87
N ALA A 102 -7.13 -0.88 -10.19
CA ALA A 102 -7.56 -1.94 -9.28
C ALA A 102 -6.74 -1.95 -7.98
N LEU A 103 -5.43 -1.66 -8.06
CA LEU A 103 -4.56 -1.55 -6.89
C LEU A 103 -4.70 -0.24 -6.11
N GLN A 104 -5.22 0.85 -6.69
CA GLN A 104 -5.43 2.09 -5.92
C GLN A 104 -6.40 1.91 -4.74
N GLY A 105 -7.30 0.93 -4.82
CA GLY A 105 -8.31 0.69 -3.80
C GLY A 105 -9.34 1.82 -3.66
N PRO A 106 -10.25 1.70 -2.69
CA PRO A 106 -11.21 2.76 -2.41
C PRO A 106 -10.48 4.01 -1.95
N ALA A 107 -10.93 5.19 -2.40
CA ALA A 107 -10.38 6.45 -1.92
C ALA A 107 -10.48 6.50 -0.39
N PRO A 108 -9.42 6.90 0.34
CA PRO A 108 -9.53 7.08 1.77
C PRO A 108 -10.64 8.10 2.03
N SER A 109 -11.73 7.67 2.65
CA SER A 109 -12.75 8.58 3.14
C SER A 109 -12.06 9.57 4.05
N ARG A 110 -12.19 10.87 3.73
CA ARG A 110 -11.62 11.98 4.50
C ARG A 110 -12.30 12.06 5.85
N THR A 111 -12.04 11.09 6.71
CA THR A 111 -12.65 10.98 8.03
C THR A 111 -11.77 11.78 8.98
N ALA A 112 -12.19 13.02 9.22
CA ALA A 112 -11.64 13.87 10.26
C ALA A 112 -11.58 13.12 11.60
N PRO A 113 -10.59 13.40 12.46
CA PRO A 113 -10.55 12.77 13.78
C PRO A 113 -11.77 13.21 14.58
N THR A 114 -12.75 12.31 14.73
CA THR A 114 -13.83 12.49 15.70
C THR A 114 -13.23 12.40 17.10
N ARG A 115 -12.94 13.55 17.67
CA ARG A 115 -12.57 13.73 19.07
C ARG A 115 -13.73 13.20 19.92
N ARG A 116 -13.63 11.95 20.41
CA ARG A 116 -14.51 11.45 21.47
C ARG A 116 -14.29 12.30 22.71
N GLY A 117 -15.24 13.18 23.01
CA GLY A 117 -15.31 13.85 24.31
C GLY A 117 -15.59 12.82 25.41
N PRO A 118 -15.08 13.03 26.63
CA PRO A 118 -15.35 12.12 27.74
C PRO A 118 -16.83 12.25 28.14
N ARG A 119 -17.56 11.14 28.06
CA ARG A 119 -18.84 10.97 28.77
C ARG A 119 -18.52 10.69 30.24
N HIS A 120 -18.65 11.69 31.08
CA HIS A 120 -18.74 11.50 32.53
C HIS A 120 -20.21 11.17 32.84
N LEU A 121 -20.48 9.91 33.15
CA LEU A 121 -21.69 9.45 33.82
C LEU A 121 -21.23 9.03 35.23
N ALA A 122 -21.59 9.83 36.22
CA ALA A 122 -21.64 9.38 37.61
C ALA A 122 -22.89 9.99 38.22
N ALA A 123 -23.77 9.10 38.67
CA ALA A 123 -24.97 9.37 39.44
C ALA A 123 -24.63 9.82 40.87
#